data_AF-A0A3L7BQ99-F1
#
_entry.id   AF-A0A3L7BQ99-F1
#
_cell.length_a   1.000
_cell.length_b   1.000
_cell.length_c   1.000
_cell.angle_alpha   90.00
_cell.angle_beta   90.00
_cell.angle_gamma   90.00
#
_symmetry.space_group_name_H-M   'P 1'
#
loop_
_entity.id
_entity.type
_entity.pdbx_description
1 polymer ?
#
loop_
_entity_poly.entity_id
_entity_poly.type
_entity_poly.pdbx_seq_one_letter_code
_entity_poly.pdbx_strand_id
1 'polypeptide(L)'
;HAVGRFLIHEWTLATVASLALAVLLTWPTLRYPLYTLPQDYWDPSLQSWQMAWSGHILLTDPAQLWHANTFYPDKWSFAFSDTLLGYAPAGMIGHGPEAAVLRYNIMFVLAHGLATLGAYALARQLGAGRIGAAVAGASYT
;
A
#
# COMPACT_ATOMS: atom_id res chain seq x y z
N HIS A 1 21.48 25.63 10.83
CA HIS A 1 20.66 24.93 9.82
C HIS A 1 20.08 23.64 10.40
N ALA A 2 18.92 23.71 11.07
CA ALA A 2 18.25 22.53 11.66
C ALA A 2 17.71 21.56 10.60
N VAL A 3 17.26 22.08 9.46
CA VAL A 3 16.71 21.30 8.33
C VAL A 3 17.74 20.35 7.73
N GLY A 4 18.98 20.81 7.50
CA GLY A 4 20.03 19.95 6.94
C GLY A 4 20.41 18.79 7.86
N ARG A 5 20.35 18.99 9.18
CA ARG A 5 20.66 17.96 10.17
C ARG A 5 19.55 16.91 10.29
N PHE A 6 18.31 17.30 10.04
CA PHE A 6 17.17 16.40 9.93
C PHE A 6 17.25 15.54 8.66
N LEU A 7 17.62 16.12 7.52
CA LEU A 7 17.76 15.39 6.24
C LEU A 7 18.88 14.35 6.25
N ILE A 8 19.91 14.53 7.07
CA ILE A 8 21.04 13.60 7.21
C ILE A 8 20.78 12.57 8.33
N HIS A 9 19.61 12.62 8.99
CA HIS A 9 19.29 11.66 10.03
C HIS A 9 19.13 10.26 9.43
N GLU A 10 19.68 9.25 10.12
CA GLU A 10 19.72 7.86 9.67
C GLU A 10 18.33 7.35 9.23
N TRP A 11 17.30 7.70 10.00
CA TRP A 11 15.92 7.34 9.72
C TRP A 11 15.37 8.02 8.47
N THR A 12 15.68 9.29 8.24
CA THR A 12 15.24 10.01 7.04
C THR A 12 15.87 9.41 5.79
N LEU A 13 17.16 9.08 5.84
CA LEU A 13 17.86 8.40 4.75
C LEU A 13 17.30 6.99 4.53
N ALA A 14 17.04 6.23 5.59
CA ALA A 14 16.45 4.89 5.49
C ALA A 14 15.04 4.93 4.89
N THR A 15 14.20 5.89 5.29
CA THR A 15 12.85 6.06 4.71
C THR A 15 12.92 6.43 3.23
N VAL A 16 13.73 7.41 2.85
CA VAL A 16 13.86 7.82 1.45
C VAL A 16 14.44 6.70 0.59
N ALA A 17 15.46 5.98 1.08
CA ALA A 17 16.04 4.85 0.38
C ALA A 17 15.03 3.69 0.22
N SER A 18 14.25 3.40 1.26
CA SER A 18 13.21 2.36 1.22
C SER A 18 12.11 2.70 0.20
N LEU A 19 11.66 3.96 0.16
CA LEU A 19 10.70 4.43 -0.83
C LEU A 19 11.28 4.37 -2.25
N ALA A 20 12.53 4.80 -2.44
CA ALA A 20 13.18 4.74 -3.75
C ALA A 20 13.34 3.30 -4.23
N LEU A 21 13.76 2.38 -3.35
CA LEU A 21 13.86 0.96 -3.66
C LEU A 21 12.49 0.37 -4.02
N ALA A 22 11.45 0.68 -3.23
CA ALA A 22 10.09 0.25 -3.53
C ALA A 22 9.61 0.73 -4.90
N VAL A 23 9.86 2.00 -5.26
CA VAL A 23 9.53 2.53 -6.59
C VAL A 23 10.30 1.80 -7.71
N LEU A 24 11.58 1.49 -7.48
CA LEU A 24 12.40 0.78 -8.46
C LEU A 24 11.97 -0.68 -8.65
N LEU A 25 11.69 -1.40 -7.57
CA LEU A 25 11.24 -2.80 -7.61
C LEU A 25 9.84 -2.93 -8.20
N THR A 26 8.99 -1.94 -7.99
CA THR A 26 7.63 -1.91 -8.53
C THR A 26 7.55 -1.24 -9.90
N TRP A 27 8.66 -0.86 -10.53
CA TRP A 27 8.66 -0.33 -11.89
C TRP A 27 8.25 -1.42 -12.90
N PRO A 28 7.31 -1.20 -13.86
CA PRO A 28 6.78 0.08 -14.35
C PRO A 28 5.37 0.45 -13.81
N THR A 29 4.93 -0.09 -12.68
CA THR A 29 3.58 0.11 -12.11
C THR A 29 3.21 1.58 -11.95
N LEU A 30 4.18 2.43 -11.58
CA LEU A 30 3.99 3.87 -11.42
C LEU A 30 4.16 4.69 -12.69
N ARG A 31 4.48 4.06 -13.83
CA ARG A 31 4.64 4.76 -15.11
C ARG A 31 3.28 5.19 -15.69
N TYR A 32 2.26 4.35 -15.52
CA TYR A 32 0.87 4.67 -15.87
C TYR A 32 -0.07 4.25 -14.73
N PRO A 33 0.00 4.91 -13.58
CA PRO A 33 -0.64 4.41 -12.35
C PRO A 33 -2.17 4.39 -12.40
N LEU A 34 -2.77 4.97 -13.45
CA LEU A 34 -4.21 4.92 -13.73
C LEU A 34 -4.62 3.71 -14.61
N TYR A 35 -3.67 3.11 -15.35
CA TYR A 35 -3.95 2.14 -16.41
C TYR A 35 -3.12 0.85 -16.33
N THR A 36 -2.06 0.82 -15.52
CA THR A 36 -1.29 -0.40 -15.23
C THR A 36 -1.65 -0.96 -13.87
N LEU A 37 -2.15 -2.19 -13.87
CA LEU A 37 -2.18 -3.05 -12.68
C LEU A 37 -0.86 -3.85 -12.64
N PRO A 38 -0.15 -3.89 -11.51
CA PRO A 38 1.05 -4.70 -11.37
C PRO A 38 0.68 -6.18 -11.37
N GLN A 39 1.51 -7.05 -11.96
CA GLN A 39 1.37 -8.52 -11.88
C GLN A 39 0.11 -9.07 -12.61
N ASP A 40 -0.44 -10.19 -12.15
CA ASP A 40 -1.59 -10.87 -12.74
C ASP A 40 -2.84 -9.99 -12.61
N TYR A 41 -3.46 -9.59 -13.73
CA TYR A 41 -4.60 -8.64 -13.77
C TYR A 41 -5.79 -8.98 -12.84
N TRP A 42 -5.92 -10.23 -12.42
CA TRP A 42 -7.05 -10.73 -11.64
C TRP A 42 -7.02 -10.27 -10.18
N ASP A 43 -5.90 -10.42 -9.47
CA ASP A 43 -5.84 -10.11 -8.04
C ASP A 43 -5.82 -8.59 -7.73
N PRO A 44 -5.02 -7.75 -8.41
CA PRO A 44 -4.98 -6.30 -8.21
C PRO A 44 -6.32 -5.62 -8.49
N SER A 45 -7.08 -6.12 -9.47
CA SER A 45 -8.39 -5.56 -9.78
C SER A 45 -9.38 -5.82 -8.63
N LEU A 46 -9.38 -7.03 -8.06
CA LEU A 46 -10.17 -7.37 -6.88
C LEU A 46 -9.78 -6.51 -5.66
N GLN A 47 -8.49 -6.39 -5.36
CA GLN A 47 -8.00 -5.59 -4.23
C GLN A 47 -8.36 -4.10 -4.41
N SER A 48 -8.25 -3.57 -5.64
CA SER A 48 -8.64 -2.18 -5.94
C SER A 48 -10.13 -1.95 -5.73
N TRP A 49 -10.97 -2.91 -6.12
CA TRP A 49 -12.42 -2.86 -5.89
C TRP A 49 -12.76 -2.95 -4.39
N GLN A 50 -12.12 -3.83 -3.61
CA GLN A 50 -12.35 -3.94 -2.16
C GLN A 50 -12.04 -2.62 -1.42
N MET A 51 -10.93 -1.96 -1.78
CA MET A 51 -10.59 -0.65 -1.23
C MET A 51 -11.58 0.44 -1.65
N ALA A 52 -12.06 0.41 -2.90
CA ALA A 52 -13.06 1.35 -3.37
C ALA A 52 -14.43 1.12 -2.70
N TRP A 53 -14.85 -0.14 -2.53
CA TRP A 53 -16.09 -0.53 -1.88
C TRP A 53 -16.12 -0.08 -0.42
N SER A 54 -15.08 -0.43 0.36
CA SER A 54 -14.96 -0.03 1.77
C SER A 54 -15.00 1.49 1.94
N GLY A 55 -14.28 2.25 1.10
CA GLY A 55 -14.35 3.71 1.11
C GLY A 55 -15.74 4.26 0.75
N HIS A 56 -16.39 3.70 -0.28
CA HIS A 56 -17.73 4.13 -0.70
C HIS A 56 -18.78 3.85 0.38
N ILE A 57 -18.85 2.63 0.88
CA ILE A 57 -19.91 2.19 1.80
C ILE A 57 -19.77 2.85 3.17
N LEU A 58 -18.55 3.13 3.63
CA LEU A 58 -18.35 3.89 4.87
C LEU A 58 -18.80 5.35 4.76
N LEU A 59 -18.83 5.91 3.54
CA LEU A 59 -19.34 7.26 3.29
C LEU A 59 -20.84 7.32 3.02
N THR A 60 -21.43 6.26 2.45
CA THR A 60 -22.84 6.24 2.05
C THR A 60 -23.75 5.54 3.06
N ASP A 61 -23.40 4.34 3.51
CA ASP A 61 -24.15 3.56 4.50
C ASP A 61 -23.25 2.53 5.22
N PRO A 62 -22.55 2.93 6.32
CA PRO A 62 -21.59 2.06 7.00
C PRO A 62 -22.22 0.81 7.62
N ALA A 63 -23.53 0.79 7.85
CA ALA A 63 -24.24 -0.40 8.35
C ALA A 63 -24.28 -1.52 7.31
N GLN A 64 -24.09 -1.20 6.03
CA GLN A 64 -24.11 -2.13 4.91
C GLN A 64 -22.69 -2.57 4.47
N LEU A 65 -21.66 -2.35 5.29
CA LEU A 65 -20.25 -2.67 4.96
C LEU A 65 -20.06 -4.09 4.39
N TRP A 66 -20.78 -5.06 4.96
CA TRP A 66 -20.68 -6.47 4.61
C TRP A 66 -21.43 -6.86 3.32
N HIS A 67 -22.27 -5.96 2.82
CA HIS A 67 -23.20 -6.19 1.71
C HIS A 67 -22.65 -5.70 0.37
N ALA A 68 -21.55 -6.33 -0.07
CA ALA A 68 -20.91 -6.00 -1.35
C ALA A 68 -21.74 -6.42 -2.59
N ASN A 69 -21.47 -5.76 -3.71
CA ASN A 69 -22.09 -6.07 -5.01
C ASN A 69 -21.51 -7.32 -5.69
N THR A 70 -20.52 -7.96 -5.09
CA THR A 70 -19.92 -9.21 -5.57
C THR A 70 -20.80 -10.41 -5.19
N PHE A 71 -20.87 -11.43 -6.05
CA PHE A 71 -21.70 -12.63 -5.87
C PHE A 71 -23.21 -12.37 -5.68
N TYR A 72 -23.78 -11.34 -6.31
CA TYR A 72 -25.22 -11.08 -6.25
C TYR A 72 -26.03 -12.35 -6.59
N PRO A 73 -27.04 -12.75 -5.78
CA PRO A 73 -27.71 -11.98 -4.72
C PRO A 73 -27.16 -12.21 -3.29
N ASP A 74 -26.00 -12.82 -3.12
CA ASP A 74 -25.47 -13.12 -1.80
C ASP A 74 -25.05 -11.85 -1.06
N LYS A 75 -25.62 -11.66 0.13
CA LYS A 75 -25.57 -10.42 0.90
C LYS A 75 -24.34 -10.32 1.79
N TRP A 76 -23.58 -11.39 2.00
CA TRP A 76 -22.43 -11.38 2.91
C TRP A 76 -21.10 -11.51 2.16
N SER A 77 -21.11 -11.21 0.86
CA SER A 77 -19.98 -11.42 -0.05
C SER A 77 -18.70 -10.72 0.38
N PHE A 78 -18.79 -9.59 1.09
CA PHE A 78 -17.61 -8.88 1.60
C PHE A 78 -16.99 -9.55 2.83
N ALA A 79 -17.79 -10.29 3.64
CA ALA A 79 -17.27 -11.01 4.80
C ALA A 79 -16.40 -12.22 4.41
N PHE A 80 -16.57 -12.74 3.20
CA PHE A 80 -15.74 -13.81 2.65
C PHE A 80 -14.43 -13.29 2.01
N SER A 81 -14.26 -11.97 1.92
CA SER A 81 -13.12 -11.31 1.29
C SER A 81 -12.18 -10.68 2.32
N ASP A 82 -10.94 -10.42 1.93
CA ASP A 82 -10.02 -9.59 2.70
C ASP A 82 -10.58 -8.17 2.83
N THR A 83 -11.07 -7.85 4.02
CA THR A 83 -11.83 -6.60 4.25
C THR A 83 -10.99 -5.35 4.12
N LEU A 84 -9.66 -5.45 4.26
CA LEU A 84 -8.68 -4.38 4.04
C LEU A 84 -9.08 -3.02 4.67
N LEU A 85 -9.84 -3.04 5.79
CA LEU A 85 -10.46 -1.85 6.35
C LEU A 85 -9.46 -0.77 6.75
N GLY A 86 -8.22 -1.16 7.06
CA GLY A 86 -7.12 -0.22 7.30
C GLY A 86 -6.84 0.72 6.12
N TYR A 87 -7.17 0.31 4.89
CA TYR A 87 -7.03 1.11 3.67
C TYR A 87 -8.30 1.89 3.30
N ALA A 88 -9.40 1.71 4.02
CA ALA A 88 -10.67 2.36 3.72
C ALA A 88 -10.58 3.90 3.65
N PRO A 89 -9.80 4.61 4.50
CA PRO A 89 -9.60 6.05 4.36
C PRO A 89 -9.02 6.45 2.99
N ALA A 90 -8.15 5.63 2.39
CA ALA A 90 -7.64 5.86 1.05
C ALA A 90 -8.74 5.67 0.00
N GLY A 91 -9.64 4.70 0.22
CA GLY A 91 -10.84 4.46 -0.58
C GLY A 91 -11.84 5.62 -0.62
N MET A 92 -11.80 6.50 0.39
CA MET A 92 -12.69 7.68 0.49
C MET A 92 -12.26 8.85 -0.42
N ILE A 93 -11.02 8.84 -0.94
CA ILE A 93 -10.43 9.98 -1.66
C ILE A 93 -10.55 9.81 -3.18
N GLY A 94 -11.57 10.43 -3.79
CA GLY A 94 -11.84 10.39 -5.24
C GLY A 94 -12.97 9.42 -5.62
N HIS A 95 -13.29 9.31 -6.91
CA HIS A 95 -14.38 8.44 -7.39
C HIS A 95 -14.01 7.77 -8.72
N GLY A 96 -14.63 6.60 -8.98
CA GLY A 96 -14.46 5.86 -10.22
C GLY A 96 -13.33 4.82 -10.21
N PRO A 97 -13.28 3.96 -11.25
CA PRO A 97 -12.34 2.84 -11.34
C PRO A 97 -10.88 3.30 -11.48
N GLU A 98 -10.62 4.39 -12.20
CA GLU A 98 -9.27 4.93 -12.38
C GLU A 98 -8.65 5.38 -11.04
N ALA A 99 -9.45 6.04 -10.19
CA ALA A 99 -9.04 6.42 -8.85
C ALA A 99 -8.80 5.20 -7.95
N ALA A 100 -9.57 4.12 -8.11
CA ALA A 100 -9.37 2.87 -7.39
C ALA A 100 -8.02 2.22 -7.72
N VAL A 101 -7.68 2.16 -9.02
CA VAL A 101 -6.39 1.63 -9.49
C VAL A 101 -5.23 2.49 -8.97
N LEU A 102 -5.35 3.81 -9.03
CA LEU A 102 -4.34 4.73 -8.51
C LEU A 102 -4.04 4.50 -7.02
N ARG A 103 -5.10 4.39 -6.19
CA ARG A 103 -4.94 4.14 -4.75
C ARG A 103 -4.26 2.81 -4.48
N TYR A 104 -4.64 1.76 -5.21
CA TYR A 104 -4.00 0.46 -5.10
C TYR A 104 -2.51 0.55 -5.41
N ASN A 105 -2.14 1.18 -6.52
CA ASN A 105 -0.74 1.35 -6.90
C ASN A 105 0.07 2.15 -5.88
N ILE A 106 -0.50 3.22 -5.31
CA ILE A 106 0.14 3.99 -4.24
C ILE A 106 0.33 3.12 -2.99
N MET A 107 -0.72 2.42 -2.55
CA MET A 107 -0.65 1.57 -1.36
C MET A 107 0.31 0.40 -1.53
N PHE A 108 0.37 -0.18 -2.72
CA PHE A 108 1.30 -1.25 -3.07
C PHE A 108 2.76 -0.82 -2.89
N VAL A 109 3.11 0.37 -3.40
CA VAL A 109 4.46 0.95 -3.28
C VAL A 109 4.77 1.33 -1.83
N LEU A 110 3.81 1.93 -1.13
CA LEU A 110 3.96 2.28 0.28
C LEU A 110 4.15 1.03 1.14
N ALA A 111 3.44 -0.06 0.85
CA ALA A 111 3.60 -1.33 1.55
C ALA A 111 5.01 -1.91 1.36
N HIS A 112 5.54 -1.90 0.13
CA HIS A 112 6.92 -2.31 -0.15
C HIS A 112 7.94 -1.40 0.58
N GLY A 113 7.73 -0.09 0.56
CA GLY A 113 8.61 0.86 1.27
C GLY A 113 8.58 0.67 2.79
N LEU A 114 7.40 0.42 3.36
CA LEU A 114 7.23 0.14 4.78
C LEU A 114 7.83 -1.22 5.18
N ALA A 115 7.69 -2.22 4.33
CA ALA A 115 8.31 -3.54 4.48
C ALA A 115 9.84 -3.43 4.54
N THR A 116 10.46 -2.75 3.57
CA THR A 116 11.91 -2.49 3.55
C THR A 116 12.35 -1.74 4.82
N LEU A 117 11.64 -0.66 5.18
CA LEU A 117 11.96 0.15 6.36
C LEU A 117 11.77 -0.63 7.67
N GLY A 118 10.74 -1.45 7.75
CA GLY A 118 10.44 -2.30 8.91
C GLY A 118 11.53 -3.34 9.13
N ALA A 119 11.96 -4.02 8.06
CA ALA A 119 13.08 -4.95 8.11
C ALA A 119 14.40 -4.26 8.49
N TYR A 120 14.65 -3.06 7.97
CA TYR A 120 15.77 -2.22 8.43
C TYR A 120 15.69 -1.92 9.93
N ALA A 121 14.54 -1.41 10.40
CA ALA A 121 14.34 -1.04 11.79
C ALA A 121 14.50 -2.23 12.74
N LEU A 122 13.95 -3.39 12.37
CA LEU A 122 14.08 -4.63 13.12
C LEU A 122 15.54 -5.07 13.20
N ALA A 123 16.27 -5.07 12.08
CA ALA A 123 17.69 -5.40 12.08
C ALA A 123 18.51 -4.46 12.97
N ARG A 124 18.19 -3.15 12.99
CA ARG A 124 18.81 -2.19 13.91
C ARG A 124 18.51 -2.50 15.38
N GLN A 125 17.28 -2.91 15.70
CA GLN A 125 16.90 -3.31 17.06
C GLN A 125 17.62 -4.59 17.51
N LEU A 126 17.86 -5.52 16.59
CA LEU A 126 18.61 -6.76 16.85
C LEU A 126 20.14 -6.55 16.94
N GLY A 127 20.62 -5.31 16.81
CA GLY A 127 22.04 -4.96 16.99
C GLY A 127 22.85 -4.92 15.69
N ALA A 128 22.24 -5.08 14.52
CA ALA A 128 22.95 -4.94 13.26
C ALA A 128 23.43 -3.50 13.04
N GLY A 129 24.62 -3.35 12.47
CA GLY A 129 25.11 -2.06 11.98
C GLY A 129 24.27 -1.55 10.80
N ARG A 130 24.45 -0.27 10.42
CA ARG A 130 23.69 0.39 9.35
C ARG A 130 23.68 -0.38 8.03
N ILE A 131 24.83 -0.94 7.64
CA ILE A 131 24.97 -1.69 6.39
C ILE A 131 24.22 -3.02 6.47
N GLY A 132 24.36 -3.76 7.58
CA GLY A 132 23.64 -5.02 7.77
C GLY A 132 22.13 -4.83 7.79
N ALA A 133 21.65 -3.76 8.42
CA ALA A 133 20.24 -3.40 8.39
C ALA A 133 19.75 -2.98 7.00
N ALA A 134 20.58 -2.27 6.22
CA ALA A 134 20.24 -1.90 4.84
C ALA A 134 20.09 -3.14 3.94
N VAL A 135 20.99 -4.11 4.08
CA VAL A 135 20.90 -5.39 3.36
C VAL A 135 19.65 -6.16 3.79
N ALA A 136 19.37 -6.24 5.10
CA ALA A 136 18.15 -6.90 5.60
C ALA A 136 16.87 -6.27 5.04
N GLY A 137 16.81 -4.93 5.00
CA GLY A 137 15.71 -4.20 4.37
C GLY A 137 15.56 -4.54 2.90
N ALA A 138 16.64 -4.45 2.14
CA ALA A 138 16.64 -4.70 0.69
C ALA A 138 16.39 -6.16 0.30
N SER A 139 16.68 -7.13 1.18
CA SER A 139 16.39 -8.55 0.94
C SER A 139 14.95 -8.95 1.29
N TYR A 140 14.23 -8.14 2.07
CA TYR A 140 12.87 -8.45 2.49
C TYR A 140 11.82 -8.08 1.44
N THR A 141 12.13 -7.12 0.57
CA THR A 141 11.24 -6.51 -0.44
C THR A 141 11.73 -6.88 -1.83
#